data_AF-A0A443JEI3-F1
#
_entry.id   AF-A0A443JEI3-F1
#
_cell.length_a   1.000
_cell.length_b   1.000
_cell.length_c   1.000
_cell.angle_alpha   90.00
_cell.angle_beta   90.00
_cell.angle_gamma   90.00
#
_symmetry.space_group_name_H-M   'P 1'
#
loop_
_entity.id
_entity.type
_entity.pdbx_description
1 polymer ?
#
loop_
_entity_poly.entity_id
_entity_poly.type
_entity_poly.pdbx_seq_one_letter_code
_entity_poly.pdbx_strand_id
1 'polypeptide(L)'
;MTIRADIMALPPQDRLPAALAVIGDLTGEENGMAAAYRELGLSPTQARIAAYLTRKSPGVVPFDAITLVAGGIASDPMFPDTAKTHVHNLRRKLPPAIRVVTVWGEGYRIEGEFPKPVKTPPVQIPADIRREIPTFGRTGQRWTPEDDATLAEMCASGSAWWAIADELERSERAVRDRWRAIGNPHPS
;
A
#
# COMPACT_ATOMS: atom_id res chain seq x y z
N MET A 1 -11.43 -10.14 -13.73
CA MET A 1 -11.76 -9.23 -12.60
C MET A 1 -10.68 -8.17 -12.50
N THR A 2 -11.04 -6.90 -12.37
CA THR A 2 -10.09 -5.78 -12.33
C THR A 2 -9.92 -5.31 -10.89
N ILE A 3 -8.67 -5.18 -10.45
CA ILE A 3 -8.23 -4.72 -9.13
C ILE A 3 -8.99 -3.46 -8.65
N ARG A 4 -9.31 -2.56 -9.58
CA ARG A 4 -10.10 -1.34 -9.31
C ARG A 4 -11.51 -1.64 -8.79
N ALA A 5 -12.20 -2.64 -9.34
CA ALA A 5 -13.56 -2.99 -8.92
C ALA A 5 -13.57 -3.57 -7.50
N ASP A 6 -12.57 -4.40 -7.18
CA ASP A 6 -12.44 -5.02 -5.87
C ASP A 6 -12.08 -4.00 -4.77
N ILE A 7 -11.22 -3.01 -5.08
CA ILE A 7 -10.91 -1.90 -4.17
C ILE A 7 -12.13 -1.01 -3.95
N MET A 8 -12.90 -0.72 -5.01
CA MET A 8 -14.10 0.14 -4.90
C MET A 8 -15.25 -0.54 -4.14
N ALA A 9 -15.26 -1.87 -4.06
CA ALA A 9 -16.21 -2.63 -3.26
C ALA A 9 -15.95 -2.52 -1.73
N LEU A 10 -14.77 -2.06 -1.32
CA LEU A 10 -14.46 -1.85 0.10
C LEU A 10 -15.10 -0.56 0.64
N PRO A 11 -15.33 -0.47 1.97
CA PRO A 11 -15.73 0.77 2.63
C PRO A 11 -14.73 1.91 2.33
N PRO A 12 -15.18 3.17 2.17
CA PRO A 12 -14.32 4.28 1.75
C PRO A 12 -13.02 4.42 2.56
N GLN A 13 -13.08 4.21 3.87
CA GLN A 13 -11.94 4.28 4.77
C GLN A 13 -10.88 3.18 4.52
N ASP A 14 -11.28 2.06 3.93
CA ASP A 14 -10.43 0.88 3.71
C ASP A 14 -9.88 0.83 2.27
N ARG A 15 -10.41 1.65 1.36
CA ARG A 15 -9.99 1.70 -0.05
C ARG A 15 -8.56 2.16 -0.21
N LEU A 16 -8.17 3.23 0.48
CA LEU A 16 -6.82 3.80 0.39
C LEU A 16 -5.77 2.84 0.98
N PRO A 17 -5.96 2.26 2.19
CA PRO A 17 -5.08 1.20 2.68
C PRO A 17 -4.98 -0.01 1.75
N ALA A 18 -6.11 -0.48 1.19
CA ALA A 18 -6.13 -1.61 0.27
C ALA A 18 -5.44 -1.29 -1.06
N ALA A 19 -5.66 -0.10 -1.62
CA ALA A 19 -4.98 0.36 -2.82
C ALA A 19 -3.47 0.51 -2.60
N LEU A 20 -3.05 1.05 -1.46
CA LEU A 20 -1.64 1.17 -1.09
C LEU A 20 -0.99 -0.19 -0.84
N ALA A 21 -1.68 -1.13 -0.22
CA ALA A 21 -1.20 -2.50 -0.07
C ALA A 21 -1.03 -3.21 -1.43
N VAL A 22 -2.01 -3.06 -2.32
CA VAL A 22 -1.95 -3.60 -3.68
C VAL A 22 -0.85 -2.92 -4.49
N ILE A 23 -0.70 -1.61 -4.40
CA ILE A 23 0.39 -0.87 -5.05
C ILE A 23 1.73 -1.31 -4.45
N GLY A 24 1.87 -1.47 -3.14
CA GLY A 24 3.09 -1.94 -2.50
C GLY A 24 3.46 -3.38 -2.89
N ASP A 25 2.46 -4.24 -3.03
CA ASP A 25 2.62 -5.61 -3.53
C ASP A 25 2.97 -5.64 -5.04
N LEU A 26 2.44 -4.71 -5.84
CA LEU A 26 2.67 -4.60 -7.29
C LEU A 26 4.00 -3.90 -7.64
N THR A 27 4.37 -2.85 -6.92
CA THR A 27 5.59 -2.04 -7.17
C THR A 27 6.82 -2.61 -6.46
N GLY A 28 6.63 -3.49 -5.47
CA GLY A 28 7.70 -3.97 -4.59
C GLY A 28 8.32 -2.87 -3.72
N GLU A 29 7.68 -1.70 -3.66
CA GLU A 29 8.25 -0.42 -3.23
C GLU A 29 8.39 -0.26 -1.70
N GLU A 30 7.95 -1.26 -0.93
CA GLU A 30 8.19 -1.29 0.53
C GLU A 30 9.24 -2.30 1.00
N ASN A 31 9.85 -3.10 0.12
CA ASN A 31 10.75 -4.14 0.60
C ASN A 31 12.19 -3.62 0.75
N GLY A 32 12.43 -2.75 1.73
CA GLY A 32 13.78 -2.52 2.27
C GLY A 32 14.49 -3.85 2.59
N MET A 33 13.71 -4.89 2.91
CA MET A 33 14.17 -6.28 3.00
C MET A 33 14.63 -6.88 1.66
N ALA A 34 13.90 -6.69 0.57
CA ALA A 34 14.34 -7.17 -0.75
C ALA A 34 15.57 -6.41 -1.24
N ALA A 35 15.68 -5.11 -0.94
CA ALA A 35 16.89 -4.34 -1.18
C ALA A 35 18.08 -4.91 -0.37
N ALA A 36 17.88 -5.20 0.91
CA ALA A 36 18.91 -5.84 1.75
C ALA A 36 19.35 -7.20 1.19
N TYR A 37 18.41 -8.01 0.69
CA TYR A 37 18.74 -9.28 0.04
C TYR A 37 19.44 -9.11 -1.31
N ARG A 38 19.17 -8.03 -2.04
CA ARG A 38 19.90 -7.70 -3.27
C ARG A 38 21.36 -7.33 -3.00
N GLU A 39 21.66 -6.66 -1.89
CA GLU A 39 23.04 -6.39 -1.47
C GLU A 39 23.83 -7.68 -1.20
N LEU A 40 23.14 -8.78 -0.86
CA LEU A 40 23.71 -10.12 -0.72
C LEU A 40 23.88 -10.87 -2.06
N GLY A 41 23.67 -10.21 -3.21
CA GLY A 41 23.90 -10.81 -4.54
C GLY A 41 22.76 -11.69 -5.06
N LEU A 42 21.57 -11.59 -4.47
CA LEU A 42 20.37 -12.28 -4.94
C LEU A 42 19.77 -11.55 -6.15
N SER A 43 19.18 -12.32 -7.08
CA SER A 43 18.42 -11.72 -8.18
C SER A 43 17.16 -11.01 -7.65
N PRO A 44 16.54 -10.09 -8.42
CA PRO A 44 15.32 -9.40 -7.99
C PRO A 44 14.20 -10.36 -7.57
N THR A 45 14.00 -11.45 -8.32
CA THR A 45 13.03 -12.50 -7.98
C THR A 45 13.41 -13.25 -6.70
N GLN A 46 14.68 -13.63 -6.53
CA GLN A 46 15.16 -14.31 -5.31
C GLN A 46 15.02 -13.41 -4.07
N ALA A 47 15.34 -12.13 -4.21
CA ALA A 47 15.24 -11.15 -3.13
C ALA A 47 13.79 -10.89 -2.71
N ARG A 48 12.84 -10.84 -3.67
CA ARG A 48 11.40 -10.75 -3.38
C ARG A 48 10.89 -11.96 -2.61
N ILE A 49 11.26 -13.16 -3.06
CA ILE A 49 10.90 -14.43 -2.38
C ILE A 49 11.47 -14.43 -0.95
N ALA A 50 12.74 -14.06 -0.77
CA ALA A 50 13.38 -14.02 0.54
C ALA A 50 12.75 -12.98 1.48
N ALA A 51 12.45 -11.78 0.98
CA ALA A 51 11.78 -10.73 1.74
C ALA A 51 10.37 -11.15 2.18
N TYR A 52 9.61 -11.79 1.29
CA TYR A 52 8.28 -12.28 1.59
C TYR A 52 8.29 -13.39 2.65
N LEU A 53 9.19 -14.37 2.52
CA LEU A 53 9.40 -15.41 3.53
C LEU A 53 9.77 -14.80 4.88
N THR A 54 10.64 -13.78 4.89
CA THR A 54 11.10 -13.13 6.13
C THR A 54 9.97 -12.41 6.84
N ARG A 55 9.12 -11.67 6.10
CA ARG A 55 7.94 -11.00 6.64
C ARG A 55 6.93 -11.97 7.24
N LYS A 56 6.85 -13.19 6.71
CA LYS A 56 5.95 -14.25 7.19
C LYS A 56 6.58 -15.14 8.25
N SER A 57 7.88 -15.00 8.55
CA SER A 57 8.56 -15.77 9.59
C SER A 57 7.98 -15.45 10.98
N PRO A 58 7.78 -16.44 11.87
CA PRO A 58 8.15 -17.86 11.75
C PRO A 58 7.11 -18.75 11.04
N GLY A 59 6.09 -18.17 10.39
CA GLY A 59 5.05 -18.90 9.66
C GLY A 59 5.53 -19.60 8.39
N VAL A 60 4.71 -20.55 7.91
CA VAL A 60 4.95 -21.28 6.66
C VAL A 60 4.24 -20.55 5.52
N VAL A 61 4.94 -20.37 4.40
CA VAL A 61 4.39 -19.80 3.18
C VAL A 61 4.05 -20.90 2.18
N PRO A 62 2.79 -20.99 1.71
CA PRO A 62 2.36 -21.97 0.71
C PRO A 62 3.07 -21.86 -0.63
N PHE A 63 3.19 -22.98 -1.35
CA PHE A 63 3.81 -23.03 -2.68
C PHE A 63 3.18 -22.05 -3.68
N ASP A 64 1.85 -21.93 -3.66
CA ASP A 64 1.11 -21.05 -4.57
C ASP A 64 1.45 -19.57 -4.32
N ALA A 65 1.59 -19.19 -3.05
CA ALA A 65 2.01 -17.85 -2.65
C ALA A 65 3.43 -17.52 -3.12
N ILE A 66 4.35 -18.50 -3.11
CA ILE A 66 5.70 -18.30 -3.65
C ILE A 66 5.68 -18.10 -5.16
N THR A 67 4.82 -18.82 -5.88
CA THR A 67 4.67 -18.66 -7.34
C THR A 67 4.17 -17.27 -7.71
N LEU A 68 3.19 -16.74 -6.96
CA LEU A 68 2.68 -15.37 -7.11
C LEU A 68 3.79 -14.33 -6.87
N VAL A 69 4.55 -14.47 -5.77
CA VAL A 69 5.65 -13.55 -5.44
C VAL A 69 6.80 -13.63 -6.44
N ALA A 70 7.07 -14.82 -7.00
CA ALA A 70 8.11 -15.02 -7.99
C ALA A 70 7.75 -14.37 -9.34
N GLY A 71 6.48 -14.44 -9.75
CA GLY A 71 5.97 -13.84 -10.98
C GLY A 71 6.01 -12.31 -10.98
N GLY A 72 5.67 -11.67 -9.85
CA GLY A 72 5.64 -10.21 -9.76
C GLY A 72 4.67 -9.58 -10.78
N ILE A 73 5.06 -8.46 -11.41
CA ILE A 73 4.28 -7.74 -12.43
C ILE A 73 4.26 -8.40 -13.81
N ALA A 74 4.86 -9.59 -13.97
CA ALA A 74 4.81 -10.28 -15.26
C ALA A 74 3.37 -10.76 -15.52
N SER A 75 2.83 -10.40 -16.69
CA SER A 75 1.47 -10.78 -17.11
C SER A 75 1.28 -12.29 -17.30
N ASP A 76 2.38 -13.04 -17.43
CA ASP A 76 2.34 -14.49 -17.62
C ASP A 76 2.46 -15.23 -16.27
N PRO A 77 1.56 -16.20 -16.00
CA PRO A 77 1.66 -17.01 -14.80
C PRO A 77 2.96 -17.81 -14.82
N MET A 78 3.82 -17.58 -13.84
CA MET A 78 5.06 -18.33 -13.68
C MET A 78 4.73 -19.79 -13.33
N PHE A 79 5.37 -20.74 -14.02
CA PHE A 79 5.15 -22.16 -13.73
C PHE A 79 5.70 -22.54 -12.34
N PRO A 80 5.02 -23.43 -11.60
CA PRO A 80 5.45 -23.84 -10.25
C PRO A 80 6.90 -24.36 -10.16
N ASP A 81 7.40 -24.99 -11.22
CA ASP A 81 8.76 -25.52 -11.26
C ASP A 81 9.83 -24.43 -11.42
N THR A 82 9.47 -23.30 -12.04
CA THR A 82 10.33 -22.11 -12.08
C THR A 82 10.47 -21.49 -10.70
N ALA A 83 9.37 -21.44 -9.93
CA ALA A 83 9.39 -20.94 -8.54
C ALA A 83 10.27 -21.83 -7.64
N LYS A 84 10.16 -23.16 -7.73
CA LYS A 84 11.04 -24.11 -7.03
C LYS A 84 12.51 -23.92 -7.40
N THR A 85 12.81 -23.66 -8.67
CA THR A 85 14.17 -23.39 -9.14
C THR A 85 14.73 -22.11 -8.50
N HIS A 86 13.91 -21.06 -8.40
CA HIS A 86 14.32 -19.84 -7.69
C HIS A 86 14.59 -20.08 -6.21
N VAL A 87 13.77 -20.90 -5.52
CA VAL A 87 14.00 -21.28 -4.12
C VAL A 87 15.26 -22.13 -3.96
N HIS A 88 15.50 -23.07 -4.88
CA HIS A 88 16.73 -23.87 -4.88
C HIS A 88 17.97 -22.98 -5.02
N ASN A 89 17.97 -22.06 -5.99
CA ASN A 89 19.06 -21.13 -6.21
C ASN A 89 19.22 -20.11 -5.07
N LEU A 90 18.11 -19.69 -4.45
CA LEU A 90 18.10 -18.85 -3.26
C LEU A 90 18.87 -19.52 -2.12
N ARG A 91 18.58 -20.80 -1.82
CA ARG A 91 19.28 -21.56 -0.76
C ARG A 91 20.78 -21.63 -0.95
N ARG A 92 21.26 -21.70 -2.19
CA ARG A 92 22.70 -21.73 -2.51
C ARG A 92 23.39 -20.40 -2.28
N LYS A 93 22.66 -19.29 -2.37
CA LYS A 93 23.19 -17.92 -2.28
C LYS A 93 23.03 -17.29 -0.91
N LEU A 94 22.13 -17.83 -0.08
CA LEU A 94 21.94 -17.31 1.28
C LEU A 94 23.16 -17.62 2.15
N PRO A 95 23.53 -16.68 3.05
CA PRO A 95 24.56 -16.94 4.04
C PRO A 95 24.13 -18.08 4.98
N PRO A 96 25.07 -18.83 5.58
CA PRO A 96 24.76 -20.00 6.42
C PRO A 96 23.91 -19.67 7.66
N ALA A 97 23.87 -18.41 8.06
CA ALA A 97 23.04 -17.86 9.12
C ALA A 97 21.55 -17.75 8.75
N ILE A 98 21.17 -17.88 7.47
CA ILE A 98 19.80 -17.82 6.98
C ILE A 98 19.48 -19.09 6.22
N ARG A 99 18.41 -19.80 6.60
CA ARG A 99 18.03 -21.08 6.01
C ARG A 99 16.57 -21.07 5.59
N VAL A 100 16.31 -21.51 4.37
CA VAL A 100 14.95 -21.76 3.88
C VAL A 100 14.64 -23.24 4.07
N VAL A 101 13.74 -23.57 4.99
CA VAL A 101 13.29 -24.93 5.30
C VAL A 101 12.07 -25.27 4.43
N THR A 102 12.03 -26.47 3.85
CA THR A 102 10.80 -26.97 3.22
C THR A 102 9.98 -27.66 4.31
N VAL A 103 8.73 -27.24 4.49
CA VAL A 103 7.76 -27.96 5.32
C VAL A 103 6.93 -28.83 4.38
N TRP A 104 7.03 -30.14 4.56
CA TRP A 104 6.44 -31.11 3.62
C TRP A 104 4.92 -30.95 3.55
N GLY A 105 4.37 -30.83 2.34
CA GLY A 105 2.93 -30.60 2.11
C GLY A 105 2.43 -29.18 2.36
N GLU A 106 3.17 -28.33 3.08
CA GLU A 106 2.71 -26.99 3.44
C GLU A 106 3.41 -25.88 2.66
N GLY A 107 4.71 -26.00 2.38
CA GLY A 107 5.45 -24.97 1.64
C GLY A 107 6.85 -24.69 2.20
N TYR A 108 7.16 -23.41 2.40
CA TYR A 108 8.50 -22.95 2.79
C TYR A 108 8.46 -22.05 4.01
N ARG A 109 9.46 -22.20 4.87
CA ARG A 109 9.73 -21.31 6.01
C ARG A 109 11.15 -20.79 5.89
N ILE A 110 11.40 -19.59 6.40
CA ILE A 110 12.76 -19.06 6.56
C ILE A 110 13.09 -18.88 8.04
N GLU A 111 14.30 -19.29 8.40
CA GLU A 111 14.83 -19.31 9.76
C GLU A 111 16.22 -18.68 9.78
N GLY A 112 16.58 -18.07 10.91
CA GLY A 112 17.92 -17.52 11.15
C GLY A 112 17.96 -16.00 11.35
N GLU A 113 19.15 -15.43 11.16
CA GLU A 113 19.40 -13.99 11.34
C GLU A 113 19.21 -13.22 10.03
N PHE A 114 18.07 -12.54 9.91
CA PHE A 114 17.72 -11.79 8.72
C PHE A 114 18.49 -10.47 8.61
N PRO A 115 18.80 -10.00 7.39
CA PRO A 115 19.43 -8.70 7.20
C PRO A 115 18.46 -7.61 7.66
N LYS A 116 19.00 -6.50 8.17
CA LYS A 116 18.18 -5.33 8.50
C LYS A 116 17.60 -4.75 7.21
N PRO A 117 16.32 -4.34 7.19
CA PRO A 117 15.76 -3.69 6.02
C PRO A 117 16.58 -2.44 5.71
N VAL A 118 17.05 -2.33 4.46
CA VAL A 118 17.66 -1.10 3.98
C VAL A 118 16.59 -0.03 4.09
N LYS A 119 16.92 1.09 4.76
CA LYS A 119 16.07 2.27 4.75
C LYS A 119 16.11 2.85 3.34
N THR A 120 15.24 2.36 2.47
CA THR A 120 15.04 3.01 1.17
C THR A 120 14.57 4.43 1.46
N PRO A 121 15.24 5.47 0.97
CA PRO A 121 14.73 6.83 1.12
C PRO A 121 13.30 6.84 0.54
N PRO A 122 12.35 7.55 1.18
CA PRO A 122 11.01 7.66 0.65
C PRO A 122 11.11 8.10 -0.80
N VAL A 123 10.36 7.44 -1.68
CA VAL A 123 10.28 7.75 -3.11
C VAL A 123 10.26 9.27 -3.23
N GLN A 124 11.32 9.83 -3.81
CA GLN A 124 11.35 11.26 -4.07
C GLN A 124 10.41 11.52 -5.23
N ILE A 125 9.13 11.73 -4.90
CA ILE A 125 8.12 12.15 -5.86
C ILE A 125 8.64 13.45 -6.49
N PRO A 126 8.89 13.48 -7.81
CA PRO A 126 9.32 14.68 -8.53
C PRO A 126 8.43 15.87 -8.15
N ALA A 127 9.02 17.02 -7.89
CA ALA A 127 8.31 18.20 -7.38
C ALA A 127 7.20 18.70 -8.34
N ASP A 128 7.33 18.34 -9.60
CA ASP A 128 6.42 18.53 -10.71
C ASP A 128 5.11 17.72 -10.58
N ILE A 129 5.14 16.53 -9.95
CA ILE A 129 3.92 15.74 -9.64
C ILE A 129 3.22 16.28 -8.39
N ARG A 130 3.96 16.94 -7.48
CA ARG A 130 3.37 17.55 -6.26
C ARG A 130 2.42 18.73 -6.56
N ARG A 131 2.44 19.27 -7.78
CA ARG A 131 1.62 20.43 -8.16
C ARG A 131 0.14 20.11 -8.42
N GLU A 132 -0.22 18.83 -8.53
CA GLU A 132 -1.60 18.42 -8.84
C GLU A 132 -2.35 17.79 -7.66
N ILE A 133 -1.73 17.68 -6.48
CA ILE A 133 -2.50 17.45 -5.26
C ILE A 133 -3.08 18.83 -4.91
N PRO A 134 -4.40 19.06 -4.96
CA PRO A 134 -4.96 20.29 -4.44
C PRO A 134 -4.59 20.33 -2.96
N THR A 135 -3.59 21.14 -2.62
CA THR A 135 -3.35 21.54 -1.25
C THR A 135 -4.62 22.25 -0.86
N PHE A 136 -5.50 21.61 -0.08
CA PHE A 136 -6.74 22.20 0.43
C PHE A 136 -6.43 23.64 0.85
N GLY A 137 -6.81 24.55 -0.04
CA GLY A 137 -6.44 25.94 0.01
C GLY A 137 -7.13 26.55 1.21
N ARG A 138 -6.52 27.58 1.79
CA ARG A 138 -7.12 28.36 2.89
C ARG A 138 -7.03 27.68 4.28
N THR A 139 -6.00 26.86 4.53
CA THR A 139 -5.58 26.58 5.92
C THR A 139 -5.31 27.90 6.66
N GLY A 140 -6.10 28.20 7.70
CA GLY A 140 -5.96 29.40 8.51
C GLY A 140 -6.80 30.63 8.11
N GLN A 141 -7.52 30.63 6.98
CA GLN A 141 -8.46 31.72 6.70
C GLN A 141 -9.72 31.60 7.57
N ARG A 142 -10.24 32.76 8.03
CA ARG A 142 -11.53 32.84 8.73
C ARG A 142 -12.66 32.42 7.80
N TRP A 143 -13.67 31.75 8.36
CA TRP A 143 -14.92 31.44 7.68
C TRP A 143 -15.67 32.73 7.36
N THR A 144 -16.14 32.85 6.13
CA THR A 144 -16.96 33.98 5.69
C THR A 144 -18.45 33.59 5.69
N PRO A 145 -19.36 34.58 5.73
CA PRO A 145 -20.80 34.32 5.58
C PRO A 145 -21.16 33.65 4.24
N GLU A 146 -20.37 33.88 3.19
CA GLU A 146 -20.53 33.22 1.89
C GLU A 146 -20.16 31.74 1.98
N ASP A 147 -19.06 31.39 2.67
CA ASP A 147 -18.69 30.00 2.93
C ASP A 147 -19.80 29.27 3.73
N ASP A 148 -20.42 29.95 4.70
CA ASP A 148 -21.52 29.40 5.49
C ASP A 148 -22.80 29.19 4.66
N ALA A 149 -23.08 30.08 3.71
CA ALA A 149 -24.21 29.96 2.79
C ALA A 149 -24.03 28.79 1.83
N THR A 150 -22.86 28.65 1.22
CA THR A 150 -22.50 27.53 0.35
C THR A 150 -22.52 26.21 1.13
N LEU A 151 -21.99 26.20 2.35
CA LEU A 151 -22.05 25.05 3.25
C LEU A 151 -23.50 24.63 3.55
N ALA A 152 -24.38 25.59 3.84
CA ALA A 152 -25.79 25.32 4.12
C ALA A 152 -26.56 24.84 2.90
N GLU A 153 -26.34 25.42 1.74
CA GLU A 153 -26.95 25.02 0.48
C GLU A 153 -26.56 23.58 0.11
N MET A 154 -25.26 23.27 0.16
CA MET A 154 -24.77 21.93 -0.19
C MET A 154 -25.19 20.86 0.84
N CYS A 155 -25.28 21.21 2.13
CA CYS A 155 -25.84 20.31 3.13
C CYS A 155 -27.34 20.07 2.91
N ALA A 156 -28.10 21.11 2.56
CA ALA A 156 -29.53 21.00 2.27
C ALA A 156 -29.83 20.18 1.01
N SER A 157 -28.92 20.21 0.02
CA SER A 157 -29.00 19.37 -1.17
C SER A 157 -28.55 17.92 -0.95
N GLY A 158 -28.09 17.57 0.26
CA GLY A 158 -27.61 16.22 0.58
C GLY A 158 -26.24 15.89 0.00
N SER A 159 -25.43 16.91 -0.32
CA SER A 159 -24.09 16.71 -0.85
C SER A 159 -23.20 16.01 0.19
N ALA A 160 -22.34 15.12 -0.30
CA ALA A 160 -21.40 14.43 0.57
C ALA A 160 -20.30 15.38 1.06
N TRP A 161 -19.83 15.20 2.31
CA TRP A 161 -18.84 16.08 2.96
C TRP A 161 -17.57 16.34 2.15
N TRP A 162 -17.10 15.37 1.38
CA TRP A 162 -15.93 15.50 0.51
C TRP A 162 -16.16 16.50 -0.64
N ALA A 163 -17.36 16.55 -1.22
CA ALA A 163 -17.70 17.47 -2.29
C ALA A 163 -17.83 18.90 -1.77
N ILE A 164 -18.36 19.05 -0.56
CA ILE A 164 -18.43 20.34 0.14
C ILE A 164 -17.03 20.83 0.52
N ALA A 165 -16.15 19.92 0.94
CA ALA A 165 -14.75 20.21 1.22
C ALA A 165 -13.98 20.68 -0.03
N ASP A 166 -14.24 20.04 -1.17
CA ASP A 166 -13.65 20.41 -2.46
C ASP A 166 -14.13 21.79 -2.91
N GLU A 167 -15.44 22.05 -2.89
CA GLU A 167 -16.03 23.34 -3.27
C GLU A 167 -15.53 24.51 -2.40
N LEU A 168 -15.40 24.28 -1.09
CA LEU A 168 -14.91 25.29 -0.15
C LEU A 168 -13.37 25.34 -0.09
N GLU A 169 -12.70 24.46 -0.82
CA GLU A 169 -11.26 24.19 -0.78
C GLU A 169 -10.73 23.86 0.63
N ARG A 170 -11.59 23.49 1.59
CA ARG A 170 -11.21 23.20 2.99
C ARG A 170 -11.14 21.69 3.24
N SER A 171 -10.54 21.28 4.36
CA SER A 171 -10.63 19.88 4.79
C SER A 171 -12.04 19.51 5.23
N GLU A 172 -12.47 18.27 4.99
CA GLU A 172 -13.76 17.74 5.47
C GLU A 172 -13.96 17.95 6.96
N ARG A 173 -12.89 17.80 7.74
CA ARG A 173 -12.92 18.06 9.18
C ARG A 173 -13.31 19.51 9.48
N ALA A 174 -12.68 20.48 8.82
CA ALA A 174 -12.99 21.89 9.01
C ALA A 174 -14.44 22.22 8.63
N VAL A 175 -14.93 21.64 7.53
CA VAL A 175 -16.32 21.77 7.08
C VAL A 175 -17.31 21.22 8.12
N ARG A 176 -17.06 20.02 8.64
CA ARG A 176 -17.92 19.40 9.67
C ARG A 176 -17.89 20.16 10.99
N ASP A 177 -16.71 20.63 11.39
CA ASP A 177 -16.54 21.44 12.60
C ASP A 177 -17.27 22.79 12.44
N ARG A 178 -17.25 23.41 11.25
CA ARG A 178 -18.02 24.62 10.96
C ARG A 178 -19.53 24.38 10.94
N TRP A 179 -19.98 23.30 10.31
CA TRP A 179 -21.41 22.92 10.28
C TRP A 179 -21.98 22.77 11.70
N ARG A 180 -21.21 22.15 12.60
CA ARG A 180 -21.56 22.06 14.04
C ARG A 180 -21.60 23.42 14.73
N ALA A 181 -20.68 24.32 14.38
CA ALA A 181 -20.61 25.67 14.97
C ALA A 181 -21.77 26.58 14.54
N ILE A 182 -22.31 26.42 13.33
CA ILE A 182 -23.47 27.19 12.84
C ILE A 182 -24.82 26.62 13.30
N GLY A 183 -24.83 25.49 14.04
CA GLY A 183 -25.97 25.04 14.83
C GLY A 183 -27.16 24.47 14.04
N ASN A 184 -26.94 23.90 12.84
CA ASN A 184 -28.00 23.34 12.01
C ASN A 184 -28.00 21.78 12.10
N PRO A 185 -29.13 21.11 12.37
CA PRO A 185 -29.16 19.66 12.53
C PRO A 185 -28.82 18.92 11.23
N HIS A 186 -28.20 17.75 11.41
CA HIS A 186 -27.65 16.86 10.38
C HIS A 186 -28.67 16.50 9.28
N PRO A 187 -28.35 16.58 7.97
CA PRO A 187 -29.14 15.91 6.95
C PRO A 187 -28.94 14.40 7.12
N SER A 188 -30.04 13.65 7.28
CA SER A 188 -30.04 12.19 7.42
C SER A 188 -29.65 11.49 6.13
#